data_AF-A0ABD5VZT0-F1
#
_entry.id   AF-A0ABD5VZT0-F1
#
_cell.length_a   1.000
_cell.length_b   1.000
_cell.length_c   1.000
_cell.angle_alpha   90.00
_cell.angle_beta   90.00
_cell.angle_gamma   90.00
#
_symmetry.space_group_name_H-M   'P 1'
#
loop_
_entity.id
_entity.type
_entity.pdbx_description
1 polymer ?
#
loop_
_entity_poly.entity_id
_entity_poly.type
_entity_poly.pdbx_seq_one_letter_code
_entity_poly.pdbx_strand_id
1 'polypeptide(L)'
;MKKNTTHPPFPSLPHLQVRAWLWDVRYGGEYPPFAFAAANVDAYFEFVALAAEATDPDYGYGTVGTEVDPAKIPTPDHLAEGRISHVFWLNVWPEAVVDRLGRERVLSAPAWRVRELATGGVLVVAADNPSSPTDAWVTGRADVAAHLGLEY
;
A
#
# COMPACT_ATOMS: atom_id res chain seq x y z
N MET A 1 2.63 -34.47 -7.16
CA MET A 1 2.41 -34.46 -5.70
C MET A 1 3.44 -33.52 -5.07
N LYS A 2 3.08 -32.27 -4.75
CA LYS A 2 3.96 -31.30 -4.06
C LYS A 2 3.37 -31.01 -2.69
N LYS A 3 4.26 -30.91 -1.70
CA LYS A 3 4.01 -31.04 -0.25
C LYS A 3 3.07 -29.96 0.29
N ASN A 4 2.04 -30.39 1.03
CA ASN A 4 1.31 -29.57 1.98
C ASN A 4 2.26 -29.19 3.12
N THR A 5 2.69 -27.94 3.19
CA THR A 5 3.29 -27.35 4.39
C THR A 5 2.20 -26.55 5.10
N THR A 6 1.51 -27.20 6.03
CA THR A 6 0.69 -26.50 7.04
C THR A 6 1.63 -25.70 7.93
N HIS A 7 1.70 -24.39 7.72
CA HIS A 7 2.35 -23.49 8.67
C HIS A 7 1.47 -23.39 9.93
N PRO A 8 2.03 -23.52 11.14
CA PRO A 8 1.27 -23.26 12.36
C PRO A 8 0.85 -21.78 12.39
N PRO A 9 -0.33 -21.44 12.94
CA PRO A 9 -0.70 -20.04 13.12
C PRO A 9 0.34 -19.37 14.03
N PHE A 10 0.76 -18.16 13.66
CA PHE A 10 1.65 -17.37 14.49
C PHE A 10 1.02 -17.16 15.88
N PRO A 11 1.80 -17.29 16.97
CA PRO A 11 1.33 -16.86 18.29
C PRO A 11 1.08 -15.35 18.26
N SER A 12 -0.02 -14.91 18.89
CA SER A 12 -0.41 -13.51 19.00
C SER A 12 0.67 -12.68 19.71
N LEU A 13 1.15 -11.63 19.06
CA LEU A 13 1.94 -10.57 19.71
C LEU A 13 0.99 -9.47 20.22
N PRO A 14 1.31 -8.76 21.31
CA PRO A 14 0.39 -7.86 22.01
C PRO A 14 -0.09 -6.64 21.18
N HIS A 15 0.59 -6.31 20.08
CA HIS A 15 0.27 -5.11 19.27
C HIS A 15 0.13 -5.37 17.76
N LEU A 16 0.15 -6.62 17.31
CA LEU A 16 -0.02 -6.95 15.88
C LEU A 16 -0.61 -8.35 15.69
N GLN A 17 -1.70 -8.44 14.93
CA GLN A 17 -2.24 -9.71 14.42
C GLN A 17 -2.42 -9.63 12.90
N VAL A 18 -1.58 -10.36 12.15
CA VAL A 18 -1.71 -10.52 10.69
C VAL A 18 -2.05 -11.97 10.36
N ARG A 19 -3.13 -12.18 9.61
CA ARG A 19 -3.43 -13.43 8.90
C ARG A 19 -3.77 -13.13 7.45
N ALA A 20 -3.03 -13.71 6.50
CA ALA A 20 -3.47 -13.78 5.12
C ALA A 20 -2.87 -15.01 4.42
N TRP A 21 -3.59 -16.13 4.45
CA TRP A 21 -3.50 -17.19 3.42
C TRP A 21 -4.88 -17.85 3.30
N LEU A 22 -5.74 -17.28 2.46
CA LEU A 22 -6.85 -17.99 1.86
C LEU A 22 -6.51 -18.19 0.38
N TRP A 23 -5.70 -19.21 0.10
CA TRP A 23 -5.91 -19.96 -1.12
C TRP A 23 -7.30 -20.58 -0.98
N ASP A 24 -8.34 -19.87 -1.39
CA ASP A 24 -9.62 -20.54 -1.58
C ASP A 24 -9.42 -21.46 -2.78
N VAL A 25 -9.21 -22.74 -2.45
CA VAL A 25 -9.18 -23.92 -3.34
C VAL A 25 -10.50 -24.04 -4.14
N ARG A 26 -11.42 -23.09 -4.01
CA ARG A 26 -12.62 -22.95 -4.85
C ARG A 26 -12.40 -22.32 -6.22
N TYR A 27 -11.23 -21.76 -6.53
CA TYR A 27 -10.88 -21.42 -7.90
C TYR A 27 -10.01 -22.53 -8.49
N GLY A 28 -10.67 -23.57 -8.99
CA GLY A 28 -10.05 -24.58 -9.84
C GLY A 28 -9.54 -23.94 -11.14
N GLY A 29 -8.30 -23.49 -11.14
CA GLY A 29 -7.53 -23.20 -12.35
C GLY A 29 -7.86 -21.92 -13.13
N GLU A 30 -9.00 -21.27 -12.89
CA GLU A 30 -9.34 -19.99 -13.52
C GLU A 30 -9.13 -18.85 -12.52
N TYR A 31 -8.05 -18.10 -12.70
CA TYR A 31 -7.91 -16.80 -12.04
C TYR A 31 -9.12 -15.94 -12.44
N PRO A 32 -9.84 -15.30 -11.48
CA PRO A 32 -10.83 -14.31 -11.86
C PRO A 32 -10.16 -13.28 -12.78
N PRO A 33 -10.81 -12.85 -13.87
CA PRO A 33 -10.22 -11.89 -14.81
C PRO A 33 -9.71 -10.67 -14.04
N PHE A 34 -8.58 -10.09 -14.44
CA PHE A 34 -8.00 -8.89 -13.81
C PHE A 34 -9.01 -7.73 -13.63
N ALA A 35 -10.08 -7.70 -14.41
CA ALA A 35 -11.23 -6.81 -14.25
C ALA A 35 -11.88 -6.86 -12.85
N PHE A 36 -11.83 -8.00 -12.16
CA PHE A 36 -12.35 -8.16 -10.79
C PHE A 36 -11.47 -7.47 -9.75
N ALA A 37 -10.17 -7.34 -10.00
CA ALA A 37 -9.25 -6.63 -9.11
C ALA A 37 -9.52 -5.11 -9.14
N ALA A 38 -9.78 -4.56 -10.34
CA ALA A 38 -10.12 -3.14 -10.51
C ALA A 38 -11.39 -2.75 -9.72
N ALA A 39 -12.43 -3.59 -9.76
CA ALA A 39 -13.69 -3.34 -9.05
C ALA A 39 -13.57 -3.35 -7.51
N ASN A 40 -12.47 -3.89 -6.98
CA ASN A 40 -12.26 -4.02 -5.54
C ASN A 40 -11.23 -3.04 -4.97
N VAL A 41 -10.59 -2.19 -5.79
CA VAL A 41 -9.58 -1.26 -5.28
C VAL A 41 -10.19 -0.25 -4.32
N ASP A 42 -11.39 0.26 -4.58
CA ASP A 42 -12.08 1.14 -3.62
C ASP A 42 -12.36 0.40 -2.29
N ALA A 43 -12.82 -0.85 -2.32
CA ALA A 43 -13.05 -1.63 -1.10
C ALA A 43 -11.75 -1.91 -0.33
N TYR A 44 -10.65 -2.17 -1.05
CA TYR A 44 -9.33 -2.35 -0.45
C TYR A 44 -8.81 -1.04 0.15
N PHE A 45 -9.02 0.09 -0.53
CA PHE A 45 -8.70 1.42 -0.03
C PHE A 45 -9.43 1.72 1.28
N GLU A 46 -10.74 1.45 1.35
CA GLU A 46 -11.50 1.60 2.59
C GLU A 46 -10.98 0.69 3.72
N PHE A 47 -10.69 -0.57 3.41
CA PHE A 47 -10.14 -1.51 4.38
C PHE A 47 -8.79 -1.02 4.94
N VAL A 48 -7.89 -0.53 4.07
CA VAL A 48 -6.58 -0.03 4.49
C VAL A 48 -6.72 1.27 5.29
N ALA A 49 -7.62 2.17 4.91
CA ALA A 49 -7.88 3.39 5.69
C ALA A 49 -8.35 3.04 7.10
N LEU A 50 -9.34 2.14 7.22
CA LEU A 50 -9.84 1.68 8.52
C LEU A 50 -8.73 1.02 9.36
N ALA A 51 -7.92 0.17 8.75
CA ALA A 51 -6.81 -0.48 9.44
C ALA A 51 -5.76 0.55 9.91
N ALA A 52 -5.38 1.49 9.04
CA ALA A 52 -4.42 2.52 9.36
C ALA A 52 -4.90 3.42 10.51
N GLU A 53 -6.18 3.81 10.51
CA GLU A 53 -6.75 4.61 11.61
C GLU A 53 -6.85 3.81 12.92
N ALA A 54 -7.08 2.50 12.84
CA ALA A 54 -7.20 1.65 14.02
C ALA A 54 -5.84 1.27 14.63
N THR A 55 -4.78 1.18 13.82
CA THR A 55 -3.46 0.70 14.28
C THR A 55 -2.38 1.77 14.31
N ASP A 56 -2.59 2.91 13.65
CA ASP A 56 -1.63 4.00 13.49
C ASP A 56 -0.21 3.52 13.12
N PRO A 57 -0.04 2.90 11.93
CA PRO A 57 1.23 2.27 11.59
C PRO A 57 2.31 3.32 11.30
N ASP A 58 3.55 3.05 11.73
CA ASP A 58 4.72 3.90 11.43
C ASP A 58 4.97 4.07 9.91
N TYR A 59 4.53 3.10 9.10
CA TYR A 59 4.55 3.15 7.63
C TYR A 59 3.73 2.00 7.05
N GLY A 60 3.12 2.21 5.88
CA GLY A 60 2.48 1.13 5.12
C GLY A 60 2.66 1.29 3.61
N TYR A 61 2.73 0.18 2.89
CA TYR A 61 2.81 0.18 1.44
C TYR A 61 2.15 -1.06 0.82
N GLY A 62 1.77 -0.95 -0.45
CA GLY A 62 1.22 -2.05 -1.25
C GLY A 62 1.86 -2.12 -2.63
N THR A 63 2.20 -3.33 -3.08
CA THR A 63 2.82 -3.60 -4.38
C THR A 63 2.19 -4.82 -5.06
N VAL A 64 2.45 -5.00 -6.35
CA VAL A 64 2.18 -6.26 -7.06
C VAL A 64 3.43 -7.13 -7.06
N GLY A 65 3.23 -8.43 -6.86
CA GLY A 65 4.30 -9.42 -6.89
C GLY A 65 4.72 -9.86 -5.50
N THR A 66 5.76 -10.69 -5.46
CA THR A 66 6.20 -11.38 -4.23
C THR A 66 7.45 -10.78 -3.60
N GLU A 67 8.15 -9.89 -4.31
CA GLU A 67 9.43 -9.34 -3.86
C GLU A 67 9.46 -7.83 -4.04
N VAL A 68 9.92 -7.14 -2.99
CA VAL A 68 10.25 -5.71 -2.99
C VAL A 68 11.72 -5.60 -2.66
N ASP A 69 12.44 -4.78 -3.41
CA ASP A 69 13.82 -4.43 -3.08
C ASP A 69 13.86 -3.80 -1.67
N PRO A 70 14.54 -4.41 -0.69
CA PRO A 70 14.63 -3.89 0.67
C PRO A 70 15.19 -2.46 0.73
N ALA A 71 15.99 -2.04 -0.25
CA ALA A 71 16.52 -0.68 -0.33
C ALA A 71 15.44 0.39 -0.55
N LYS A 72 14.26 0.00 -1.04
CA LYS A 72 13.10 0.88 -1.25
C LYS A 72 12.22 1.02 -0.02
N ILE A 73 12.41 0.17 0.99
CA ILE A 73 11.63 0.17 2.22
C ILE A 73 12.36 1.07 3.23
N PRO A 74 11.70 2.09 3.82
CA PRO A 74 12.33 2.95 4.81
C PRO A 74 12.69 2.15 6.08
N THR A 75 13.84 2.46 6.66
CA THR A 75 14.23 1.93 7.98
C THR A 75 13.52 2.72 9.08
N PRO A 76 13.49 2.23 10.34
CA PRO A 76 12.99 3.00 11.47
C PRO A 76 13.64 4.38 11.61
N ASP A 77 14.96 4.48 11.40
CA ASP A 77 15.67 5.77 11.43
C ASP A 77 15.22 6.71 10.31
N HIS A 78 14.94 6.17 9.11
CA HIS A 78 14.36 6.96 8.02
C HIS A 78 13.00 7.52 8.43
N LEU A 79 12.13 6.68 9.02
CA LEU A 79 10.78 7.08 9.43
C LEU A 79 10.79 8.08 10.60
N ALA A 80 11.70 7.92 11.56
CA ALA A 80 11.89 8.87 12.66
C ALA A 80 12.28 10.28 12.15
N GLU A 81 12.95 10.36 10.99
CA GLU A 81 13.27 11.61 10.32
C GLU A 81 12.23 12.03 9.26
N GLY A 82 11.13 11.29 9.12
CA GLY A 82 10.10 11.51 8.09
C GLY A 82 10.59 11.26 6.66
N ARG A 83 11.70 10.55 6.46
CA ARG A 83 12.31 10.26 5.15
C ARG A 83 11.71 9.02 4.52
N ILE A 84 11.26 9.17 3.28
CA ILE A 84 10.94 8.08 2.36
C ILE A 84 11.62 8.34 1.01
N SER A 85 11.93 7.30 0.25
CA SER A 85 12.58 7.40 -1.07
C SER A 85 11.70 6.92 -2.22
N HIS A 86 10.69 6.09 -1.94
CA HIS A 86 9.98 5.36 -2.99
C HIS A 86 8.46 5.48 -2.89
N VAL A 87 7.81 5.60 -4.04
CA VAL A 87 6.35 5.57 -4.19
C VAL A 87 5.90 4.19 -4.66
N PHE A 88 5.18 3.49 -3.79
CA PHE A 88 4.53 2.23 -4.13
C PHE A 88 3.16 2.47 -4.78
N TRP A 89 2.48 1.39 -5.20
CA TRP A 89 1.12 1.54 -5.73
C TRP A 89 0.16 2.07 -4.66
N LEU A 90 0.25 1.54 -3.44
CA LEU A 90 -0.45 2.05 -2.26
C LEU A 90 0.59 2.51 -1.23
N ASN A 91 0.33 3.63 -0.56
CA ASN A 91 1.21 4.20 0.45
C ASN A 91 0.38 4.72 1.63
N VAL A 92 0.77 4.37 2.86
CA VAL A 92 0.27 4.95 4.11
C VAL A 92 1.43 5.73 4.72
N TRP A 93 1.39 7.05 4.59
CA TRP A 93 2.43 7.92 5.13
C TRP A 93 1.98 8.48 6.47
N PRO A 94 2.78 8.31 7.55
CA PRO A 94 2.47 8.90 8.85
C PRO A 94 2.60 10.43 8.80
N GLU A 95 2.05 11.11 9.80
CA GLU A 95 2.06 12.58 9.91
C GLU A 95 3.47 13.18 9.72
N ALA A 96 4.51 12.60 10.36
CA ALA A 96 5.89 13.09 10.24
C ALA A 96 6.42 13.09 8.79
N VAL A 97 6.03 12.10 7.98
CA VAL A 97 6.39 12.04 6.55
C VAL A 97 5.58 13.08 5.76
N VAL A 98 4.28 13.20 6.05
CA VAL A 98 3.38 14.17 5.39
C VAL A 98 3.84 15.60 5.63
N ASP A 99 4.21 15.93 6.86
CA ASP A 99 4.70 17.25 7.25
C ASP A 99 6.02 17.58 6.57
N ARG A 100 6.94 16.60 6.46
CA ARG A 100 8.21 16.78 5.74
C ARG A 100 8.01 17.01 4.25
N LEU A 101 7.09 16.27 3.61
CA LEU A 101 6.78 16.42 2.19
C LEU A 101 5.93 17.68 1.89
N GLY A 102 5.23 18.19 2.92
CA GLY A 102 4.27 19.27 2.84
C GLY A 102 2.85 18.73 2.63
N ARG A 103 1.99 18.91 3.63
CA ARG A 103 0.60 18.39 3.64
C ARG A 103 -0.20 18.75 2.40
N GLU A 104 -0.25 20.03 2.03
CA GLU A 104 -0.96 20.48 0.82
C GLU A 104 -0.42 19.83 -0.45
N ARG A 105 0.90 19.64 -0.53
CA ARG A 105 1.56 18.99 -1.67
C ARG A 105 1.18 17.52 -1.77
N VAL A 106 1.13 16.82 -0.63
CA VAL A 106 0.70 15.43 -0.54
C VAL A 106 -0.78 15.28 -0.91
N LEU A 107 -1.66 16.11 -0.36
CA LEU A 107 -3.10 16.05 -0.62
C LEU A 107 -3.48 16.41 -2.07
N SER A 108 -2.63 17.17 -2.76
CA SER A 108 -2.78 17.53 -4.16
C SER A 108 -2.02 16.61 -5.13
N ALA A 109 -1.42 15.52 -4.63
CA ALA A 109 -0.67 14.61 -5.49
C ALA A 109 -1.57 14.03 -6.61
N PRO A 110 -1.04 13.86 -7.84
CA PRO A 110 -1.78 13.33 -8.98
C PRO A 110 -1.94 11.80 -8.86
N ALA A 111 -2.63 11.37 -7.81
CA ALA A 111 -2.91 9.97 -7.49
C ALA A 111 -4.38 9.65 -7.75
N TRP A 112 -4.67 8.36 -7.98
CA TRP A 112 -6.04 7.91 -8.20
C TRP A 112 -6.95 8.12 -6.98
N ARG A 113 -6.38 7.93 -5.78
CA ARG A 113 -7.03 8.30 -4.50
C ARG A 113 -6.01 8.90 -3.55
N VAL A 114 -6.47 9.90 -2.81
CA VAL A 114 -5.77 10.49 -1.68
C VAL A 114 -6.78 10.69 -0.55
N ARG A 115 -6.41 10.30 0.67
CA ARG A 115 -7.24 10.50 1.86
C ARG A 115 -6.36 10.89 3.04
N GLU A 116 -6.72 12.01 3.67
CA GLU A 116 -6.23 12.34 5.01
C GLU A 116 -6.87 11.40 6.04
N LEU A 117 -6.05 10.85 6.93
CA LEU A 117 -6.47 9.92 7.97
C LEU A 117 -6.65 10.67 9.29
N ALA A 118 -7.49 10.13 10.19
CA ALA A 118 -7.69 10.69 11.52
C ALA A 118 -6.40 10.77 12.37
N THR A 119 -5.37 9.98 12.04
CA THR A 119 -4.05 9.98 12.69
C THR A 119 -3.12 11.10 12.20
N GLY A 120 -3.59 11.97 11.30
CA GLY A 120 -2.77 13.02 10.68
C GLY A 120 -1.92 12.53 9.50
N GLY A 121 -1.85 11.21 9.27
CA GLY A 121 -1.24 10.62 8.09
C GLY A 121 -2.09 10.76 6.81
N VAL A 122 -1.56 10.27 5.69
CA VAL A 122 -2.25 10.26 4.39
C VAL A 122 -2.12 8.89 3.73
N LEU A 123 -3.24 8.35 3.27
CA LEU A 123 -3.31 7.19 2.38
C LEU A 123 -3.35 7.65 0.91
N VAL A 124 -2.41 7.15 0.11
CA VAL A 124 -2.29 7.45 -1.32
C VAL A 124 -2.32 6.16 -2.14
N VAL A 125 -3.18 6.10 -3.16
CA VAL A 125 -3.18 5.04 -4.17
C VAL A 125 -2.87 5.66 -5.53
N ALA A 126 -1.72 5.31 -6.09
CA ALA A 126 -1.16 5.99 -7.25
C ALA A 126 -1.92 5.70 -8.55
N ALA A 127 -2.54 4.52 -8.69
CA ALA A 127 -3.25 4.11 -9.90
C ALA A 127 -4.48 3.25 -9.60
N ASP A 128 -5.45 3.24 -10.52
CA ASP A 128 -6.75 2.58 -10.40
C ASP A 128 -6.72 1.05 -10.40
N ASN A 129 -5.58 0.47 -10.78
CA ASN A 129 -5.32 -0.95 -10.66
C ASN A 129 -3.84 -1.19 -10.37
N PRO A 130 -3.52 -2.13 -9.44
CA PRO A 130 -2.14 -2.38 -9.04
C PRO A 130 -1.29 -3.01 -10.16
N SER A 131 -1.87 -3.83 -11.04
CA SER A 131 -1.15 -4.62 -12.06
C SER A 131 -1.44 -4.20 -13.50
N SER A 132 -2.61 -3.63 -13.75
CA SER A 132 -3.09 -3.30 -15.10
C SER A 132 -3.90 -2.00 -15.05
N PRO A 133 -3.25 -0.86 -14.73
CA PRO A 133 -3.91 0.44 -14.66
C PRO A 133 -4.49 0.83 -16.02
N THR A 134 -5.53 1.66 -16.01
CA THR A 134 -6.05 2.26 -17.26
C THR A 134 -5.07 3.29 -17.83
N ASP A 135 -5.23 3.65 -19.10
CA ASP A 135 -4.36 4.64 -19.76
C ASP A 135 -4.28 5.98 -19.01
N ALA A 136 -5.34 6.37 -18.31
CA ALA A 136 -5.36 7.59 -17.50
C ALA A 136 -4.45 7.53 -16.26
N TRP A 137 -4.10 6.32 -15.80
CA TRP A 137 -3.35 6.08 -14.55
C TRP A 137 -2.10 5.23 -14.74
N VAL A 138 -1.72 4.91 -15.97
CA VAL A 138 -0.56 4.07 -16.28
C VAL A 138 0.75 4.67 -15.76
N THR A 139 0.84 6.00 -15.70
CA THR A 139 1.97 6.76 -15.14
C THR A 139 1.78 7.17 -13.69
N GLY A 140 0.68 6.79 -13.01
CA GLY A 140 0.31 7.38 -11.73
C GLY A 140 1.38 7.31 -10.64
N ARG A 141 2.14 6.20 -10.55
CA ARG A 141 3.29 6.11 -9.62
C ARG A 141 4.40 7.10 -9.98
N ALA A 142 4.70 7.24 -11.26
CA ALA A 142 5.68 8.20 -11.78
C ALA A 142 5.26 9.64 -11.50
N ASP A 143 3.99 9.95 -11.72
CA ASP A 143 3.45 11.30 -11.56
C ASP A 143 3.43 11.72 -10.09
N VAL A 144 3.02 10.82 -9.19
CA VAL A 144 3.10 11.06 -7.74
C VAL A 144 4.55 11.26 -7.29
N ALA A 145 5.46 10.42 -7.75
CA ALA A 145 6.87 10.51 -7.40
C ALA A 145 7.51 11.82 -7.90
N ALA A 146 7.27 12.21 -9.15
CA ALA A 146 7.71 13.47 -9.70
C ALA A 146 7.12 14.68 -8.94
N HIS A 147 5.82 14.63 -8.64
CA HIS A 147 5.12 15.68 -7.88
C HIS A 147 5.70 15.87 -6.49
N LEU A 148 6.14 14.79 -5.82
CA LEU A 148 6.67 14.81 -4.45
C LEU A 148 8.20 14.89 -4.37
N GLY A 149 8.91 14.69 -5.48
CA GLY A 149 10.38 14.63 -5.51
C GLY A 149 10.93 13.32 -4.95
N LEU A 150 10.28 12.20 -5.28
CA LEU A 150 10.61 10.83 -4.84
C LEU A 150 10.93 9.93 -6.05
N GLU A 151 11.38 8.70 -5.79
CA GLU A 151 11.58 7.63 -6.79
C GLU A 151 10.33 6.71 -6.89
N TYR A 152 10.21 5.87 -7.94
CA TYR A 152 9.08 4.91 -8.12
C TYR A 152 9.43 3.64 -8.93
#